data_AF-A0A9E8SEN4-F1
#
_entry.id   AF-A0A9E8SEN4-F1
#
_cell.length_a   1.000
_cell.length_b   1.000
_cell.length_c   1.000
_cell.angle_alpha   90.00
_cell.angle_beta   90.00
_cell.angle_gamma   90.00
#
_symmetry.space_group_name_H-M   'P 1'
#
loop_
_entity.id
_entity.type
_entity.pdbx_description
1 polymer ?
#
loop_
_entity_poly.entity_id
_entity_poly.type
_entity_poly.pdbx_seq_one_letter_code
_entity_poly.pdbx_strand_id
1 'polypeptide(L)'
;MKIDLTQLKTELETCAVASNLTELQIIDKLKTYYFNKEVTENLKLYKKRKKKVSEITKDLKISPRKFYAILEKKNVQHTKYNKSENKTT
;
A
#
# COMPACT_ATOMS: atom_id res chain seq x y z
N MET A 1 -21.41 12.27 6.56
CA MET A 1 -20.79 12.24 7.91
C MET A 1 -19.89 13.46 8.00
N LYS A 2 -20.21 14.43 8.87
CA LYS A 2 -19.39 15.64 9.03
C LYS A 2 -18.26 15.28 9.98
N ILE A 3 -17.03 15.28 9.48
CA ILE A 3 -15.86 14.99 10.31
C ILE A 3 -15.60 16.23 11.15
N ASP A 4 -15.70 16.09 12.48
CA ASP A 4 -15.29 17.14 13.40
C ASP A 4 -13.78 17.04 13.64
N LEU A 5 -13.04 18.01 13.13
CA LEU A 5 -11.58 18.07 13.26
C LEU A 5 -11.13 18.20 14.72
N THR A 6 -11.97 18.80 15.58
CA THR A 6 -11.65 18.94 17.01
C THR A 6 -11.70 17.59 17.72
N GLN A 7 -12.76 16.80 17.48
CA GLN A 7 -12.89 15.45 18.02
C GLN A 7 -11.73 14.55 17.58
N LEU A 8 -11.39 14.57 16.29
CA LEU A 8 -10.26 13.82 15.75
C LEU A 8 -8.93 14.19 16.40
N LYS A 9 -8.70 15.49 16.67
CA LYS A 9 -7.49 15.97 17.35
C LYS A 9 -7.43 15.43 18.78
N THR A 10 -8.53 15.54 19.52
CA THR A 10 -8.60 15.05 20.91
C THR A 10 -8.40 13.54 21.01
N GLU A 11 -8.96 12.76 20.07
CA GLU A 11 -8.73 11.31 20.00
C GLU A 11 -7.26 10.97 19.71
N LEU A 12 -6.63 11.71 18.78
CA LEU A 12 -5.20 11.56 18.45
C LEU A 12 -4.29 11.89 19.63
N GLU A 13 -4.55 13.00 20.33
CA GLU A 13 -3.84 13.41 21.54
C GLU A 13 -3.97 12.34 22.63
N THR A 14 -5.18 11.83 22.86
CA THR A 14 -5.43 10.77 23.85
C THR A 14 -4.66 9.49 23.50
N CYS A 15 -4.66 9.10 22.22
CA CYS A 15 -3.87 7.96 21.74
C CYS A 15 -2.35 8.20 21.88
N ALA A 16 -1.88 9.41 21.61
CA ALA A 16 -0.47 9.81 21.75
C ALA A 16 0.00 9.63 23.19
N VAL A 17 -0.76 10.18 24.15
CA VAL A 17 -0.50 10.04 25.58
C VAL A 17 -0.53 8.56 26.00
N ALA A 18 -1.55 7.81 25.60
CA ALA A 18 -1.69 6.40 26.01
C ALA A 18 -0.58 5.49 25.44
N SER A 19 -0.03 5.83 24.28
CA SER A 19 0.97 5.00 23.57
C SER A 19 2.42 5.47 23.74
N ASN A 20 2.67 6.56 24.47
CA ASN A 20 3.97 7.22 24.58
C ASN A 20 4.58 7.54 23.20
N LEU A 21 3.74 7.94 22.25
CA LEU A 21 4.14 8.34 20.89
C LEU A 21 3.71 9.77 20.63
N THR A 22 4.30 10.40 19.61
CA THR A 22 3.78 11.67 19.11
C THR A 22 2.59 11.44 18.16
N GLU A 23 1.71 12.42 18.05
CA GLU A 23 0.60 12.39 17.08
C GLU A 23 1.08 12.12 15.65
N LEU A 24 2.22 12.70 15.25
CA LEU A 24 2.84 12.48 13.95
C LEU A 24 3.21 11.00 13.73
N GLN A 25 3.81 10.36 14.74
CA GLN A 25 4.16 8.94 14.66
C GLN A 25 2.92 8.05 14.57
N ILE A 26 1.83 8.42 15.27
CA ILE A 26 0.56 7.70 15.18
C ILE A 26 -0.01 7.82 13.77
N ILE A 27 -0.05 9.03 13.21
CA ILE A 27 -0.52 9.27 11.84
C ILE A 27 0.30 8.45 10.84
N ASP A 28 1.61 8.39 10.98
CA ASP A 28 2.47 7.61 10.08
C ASP A 28 2.25 6.10 10.22
N LYS A 29 2.03 5.61 11.44
CA LYS A 29 1.61 4.22 11.67
C LYS A 29 0.26 3.92 11.04
N LEU A 30 -0.72 4.81 11.17
CA LEU A 30 -2.04 4.66 10.55
C LEU A 30 -1.94 4.66 9.02
N LYS A 31 -1.22 5.62 8.43
CA LYS A 31 -0.96 5.66 6.98
C LYS A 31 -0.35 4.35 6.50
N THR A 32 0.66 3.86 7.19
CA THR A 32 1.34 2.60 6.85
C THR A 32 0.40 1.41 6.97
N TYR A 33 -0.40 1.35 8.04
CA TYR A 33 -1.36 0.28 8.26
C TYR A 33 -2.41 0.22 7.15
N TYR A 34 -3.06 1.33 6.85
CA TYR A 34 -4.09 1.38 5.81
C TYR A 34 -3.52 1.13 4.41
N PHE A 35 -2.34 1.67 4.11
CA PHE A 35 -1.65 1.36 2.86
C PHE A 35 -1.36 -0.15 2.72
N ASN A 36 -0.85 -0.80 3.78
CA ASN A 36 -0.59 -2.23 3.77
C ASN A 36 -1.88 -3.07 3.64
N LYS A 37 -2.99 -2.59 4.20
CA LYS A 37 -4.30 -3.22 4.05
C LYS A 37 -4.76 -3.19 2.59
N GLU A 38 -4.70 -2.02 1.95
CA GLU A 38 -5.04 -1.87 0.52
C GLU A 38 -4.13 -2.68 -0.39
N VAL A 39 -2.81 -2.71 -0.10
CA VAL A 39 -1.85 -3.57 -0.82
C VAL A 39 -2.27 -5.03 -0.73
N THR A 40 -2.67 -5.50 0.45
CA THR A 40 -3.07 -6.90 0.67
C THR A 40 -4.32 -7.26 -0.15
N GLU A 41 -5.31 -6.37 -0.19
CA GLU A 41 -6.52 -6.54 -1.00
C GLU A 41 -6.20 -6.58 -2.50
N ASN A 42 -5.38 -5.65 -2.97
CA ASN A 42 -4.95 -5.59 -4.36
C ASN A 42 -4.10 -6.82 -4.76
N LEU A 43 -3.24 -7.31 -3.87
CA LEU A 43 -2.48 -8.55 -4.10
C LEU A 43 -3.40 -9.77 -4.25
N LYS A 44 -4.50 -9.84 -3.49
CA LYS A 44 -5.50 -10.91 -3.68
C LYS A 44 -6.13 -10.83 -5.07
N LEU A 45 -6.44 -9.63 -5.57
CA LEU A 45 -6.99 -9.43 -6.91
C LEU A 45 -5.98 -9.76 -8.01
N TYR A 46 -4.72 -9.38 -7.83
CA TYR A 46 -3.61 -9.72 -8.72
C TYR A 46 -3.42 -11.23 -8.83
N LYS A 47 -3.32 -11.94 -7.69
CA LYS A 47 -3.16 -13.40 -7.67
C LYS A 47 -4.32 -14.13 -8.34
N LYS A 48 -5.54 -13.58 -8.24
CA LYS A 48 -6.75 -14.08 -8.93
C LYS A 48 -6.82 -13.68 -10.41
N ARG A 49 -5.81 -12.98 -10.95
CA ARG A 49 -5.76 -12.40 -12.30
C ARG A 49 -6.98 -11.51 -12.63
N LYS A 50 -7.62 -10.94 -11.61
CA LYS A 50 -8.82 -10.09 -11.76
C LYS A 50 -8.49 -8.64 -12.10
N LYS A 51 -7.33 -8.16 -11.68
CA LYS A 51 -6.83 -6.81 -11.97
C LYS A 51 -5.43 -6.86 -12.54
N LYS A 52 -5.13 -5.97 -13.49
CA LYS A 52 -3.78 -5.79 -14.05
C LYS A 52 -2.94 -4.90 -13.12
N VAL A 53 -1.62 -4.98 -13.26
CA VAL A 53 -0.68 -4.13 -12.50
C VAL A 53 -1.01 -2.64 -12.69
N SER A 54 -1.35 -2.22 -13.91
CA SER A 54 -1.70 -0.83 -14.22
C SER A 54 -2.89 -0.32 -13.41
N GLU A 55 -3.94 -1.13 -13.24
CA GLU A 55 -5.12 -0.80 -12.43
C GLU A 55 -4.76 -0.73 -10.95
N ILE A 56 -4.03 -1.73 -10.46
CA ILE A 56 -3.60 -1.78 -9.05
C ILE A 56 -2.71 -0.59 -8.69
N THR A 57 -1.81 -0.19 -9.58
CA THR A 57 -0.93 0.96 -9.35
C THR A 57 -1.69 2.28 -9.30
N LYS A 58 -2.81 2.40 -10.04
CA LYS A 58 -3.72 3.54 -9.96
C LYS A 58 -4.46 3.55 -8.62
N ASP A 59 -5.00 2.40 -8.21
CA ASP A 59 -5.72 2.25 -6.94
C ASP A 59 -4.82 2.61 -5.75
N LEU A 60 -3.60 2.08 -5.72
CA LEU A 60 -2.62 2.33 -4.66
C LEU A 60 -1.89 3.67 -4.79
N LYS A 61 -2.10 4.43 -5.88
CA LYS A 61 -1.40 5.68 -6.20
C LYS A 61 0.14 5.57 -6.11
N ILE A 62 0.69 4.45 -6.56
CA ILE A 62 2.13 4.19 -6.60
C ILE A 62 2.60 3.93 -8.02
N SER A 63 3.89 4.08 -8.27
CA SER A 63 4.45 3.69 -9.56
C SER A 63 4.48 2.16 -9.72
N PRO A 64 4.36 1.64 -10.95
CA PRO A 64 4.53 0.20 -11.22
C PRO A 64 5.83 -0.38 -10.66
N ARG A 65 6.93 0.38 -10.70
CA ARG A 65 8.21 -0.04 -10.12
C ARG A 65 8.11 -0.32 -8.62
N LYS A 66 7.43 0.54 -7.86
CA LYS A 66 7.18 0.31 -6.42
C LYS A 66 6.32 -0.92 -6.20
N PHE A 67 5.31 -1.13 -7.04
CA PHE A 67 4.47 -2.33 -6.94
C PHE A 67 5.24 -3.63 -7.21
N TYR A 68 6.12 -3.66 -8.21
CA TYR A 68 6.98 -4.83 -8.45
C TYR A 68 7.93 -5.11 -7.28
N ALA A 69 8.50 -4.09 -6.65
CA ALA A 69 9.31 -4.27 -5.44
C ALA A 69 8.49 -4.87 -4.28
N ILE A 70 7.20 -4.52 -4.16
CA ILE A 70 6.28 -5.14 -3.19
C ILE A 70 6.05 -6.61 -3.52
N LEU A 71 5.86 -6.96 -4.80
CA LEU A 71 5.71 -8.35 -5.24
C LEU A 71 6.96 -9.18 -4.90
N GLU A 72 8.15 -8.65 -5.16
CA GLU A 72 9.43 -9.28 -4.80
C GLU A 72 9.55 -9.49 -3.29
N LYS A 73 9.33 -8.45 -2.49
CA LYS A 73 9.40 -8.55 -1.02
C LYS A 73 8.41 -9.56 -0.43
N LYS A 74 7.27 -9.77 -1.11
CA LYS A 74 6.23 -10.72 -0.71
C LYS A 74 6.38 -12.10 -1.36
N ASN A 75 7.47 -12.35 -2.09
CA ASN A 75 7.73 -13.58 -2.84
C ASN A 75 6.56 -13.98 -3.76
N VAL A 76 5.90 -13.00 -4.40
CA VAL A 76 4.81 -13.24 -5.34
C VAL A 76 5.40 -13.34 -6.75
N GLN A 77 5.20 -14.51 -7.39
CA GLN A 77 5.63 -14.75 -8.76
C GLN A 77 5.00 -13.72 -9.71
N HIS A 78 5.84 -13.13 -10.55
CA HIS A 78 5.45 -12.21 -11.61
C HIS A 78 6.44 -12.37 -12.76
N THR A 79 5.97 -12.13 -13.98
CA THR A 79 6.81 -12.17 -15.17
C THR A 79 7.65 -10.91 -15.20
N LYS A 80 8.97 -11.05 -15.10
CA LYS A 80 9.91 -9.98 -15.42
C LYS A 80 10.12 -9.96 -16.93
N TYR A 81 10.19 -8.77 -17.51
CA TYR A 81 10.55 -8.63 -18.92
C TYR A 81 12.05 -8.95 -19.08
N ASN A 82 12.36 -10.12 -19.62
CA ASN A 82 13.71 -10.49 -20.02
C ASN A 82 13.95 -9.98 -21.45
N LYS A 83 14.66 -8.85 -21.59
CA LYS A 83 15.01 -8.29 -22.91
C LYS A 83 15.87 -9.25 -23.75
N SER A 84 16.52 -10.23 -23.13
CA SER A 84 17.33 -11.27 -23.77
C SER A 84 16.52 -12.39 -24.45
N GLU A 85 15.26 -12.60 -24.08
CA GLU A 85 14.41 -13.66 -24.68
C GLU A 85 13.72 -13.22 -25.98
N ASN A 86 13.66 -11.90 -26.26
CA ASN A 86 13.03 -11.34 -27.47
C ASN A 86 14.05 -11.06 -28.59
N LYS A 87 15.11 -11.88 -28.71
CA LYS A 87 16.12 -11.79 -29.78
C LYS A 87 16.13 -13.01 -30.71
N THR A 88 15.05 -13.77 -30.76
CA THR A 88 14.88 -14.88 -31.71
C THR A 88 13.68 -14.61 -32.61
N THR A 89 13.89 -13.81 -33.65
CA THR A 89 13.50 -14.07 -35.06
C THR A 89 14.00 -12.94 -35.95
#